data_AF-A0A5Q3L554-F1
#
_entry.id   AF-A0A5Q3L554-F1
#
_cell.length_a   1.000
_cell.length_b   1.000
_cell.length_c   1.000
_cell.angle_alpha   90.00
_cell.angle_beta   90.00
_cell.angle_gamma   90.00
#
_symmetry.space_group_name_H-M   'P 1'
#
loop_
_entity.id
_entity.type
_entity.pdbx_description
1 polymer ?
#
loop_
_entity_poly.entity_id
_entity_poly.type
_entity_poly.pdbx_seq_one_letter_code
_entity_poly.pdbx_strand_id
1 'polypeptide(L)'
;MATPWESVLAGISIFTDLDPERRKALVHVLPQLSAPPLPLWNDLLAGLGELLAKWPAESEQRSVVLSALIRPIVAQLQRVPQHLRQTLEQKNEYTAQLEATIARLAEIYRSLGKEHPERHQILALLAGCGTTFALKTFVDLIVSDPPAKDAQVDLSFTPLFQQKDLPVDCLYPALFGALAHERVATPVLDLANHLRRTGQVENHPAAGRADQLASLFSELAEHMRRLEEHPTEYADNAQQLSEMVAHAVGLGVATADALGWLGKKEHVGVLRKALDIGHRRLRAEAAVALGRLEENTGVEILLELSADPGSRLRAISYLEELEKADEIPEEHRSPVARAEGELALFLSQPSQYGFPPTQFDCLDQRTLRWPGSEMATECFLFDYTYQFPQGELNRVGIVGPLTYSLRMPVDDLSLAELYGLYCGWQTEHDEIQSFKPQEVAEQYRQQIQESEVWLIEKGYKSPALLRVVDFFGQIFYLFGAVYEEEPGYLILDEDGQILWKPQSGSWKHFEPDQMVAMHVGLKILRQFNPEEDLFFRSEVTS
;
A
#
# COMPACT_ATOMS: atom_id res chain seq x y z
N MET A 1 -2.59 -14.10 37.22
CA MET A 1 -1.73 -14.34 36.04
C MET A 1 -1.03 -13.03 35.76
N ALA A 2 0.31 -13.02 35.73
CA ALA A 2 1.05 -11.80 35.44
C ALA A 2 0.68 -11.31 34.04
N THR A 3 0.45 -10.02 33.86
CA THR A 3 0.25 -9.44 32.52
C THR A 3 1.51 -9.67 31.67
N PRO A 4 1.43 -9.70 30.33
CA PRO A 4 2.60 -9.84 29.46
C PRO A 4 3.72 -8.83 29.81
N TRP A 5 3.34 -7.64 30.28
CA TRP A 5 4.25 -6.57 30.70
C TRP A 5 4.97 -6.82 32.02
N GLU A 6 4.32 -7.42 33.01
CA GLU A 6 4.94 -7.75 34.30
C GLU A 6 6.09 -8.74 34.14
N SER A 7 5.97 -9.66 33.19
CA SER A 7 7.00 -10.66 32.89
C SER A 7 8.20 -10.06 32.14
N VAL A 8 7.95 -9.12 31.21
CA VAL A 8 8.98 -8.38 30.48
C VAL A 8 9.74 -7.42 31.41
N LEU A 9 9.03 -6.74 32.31
CA LEU A 9 9.62 -5.77 33.25
C LEU A 9 10.34 -6.42 34.43
N ALA A 10 9.91 -7.61 34.87
CA ALA A 10 10.58 -8.38 35.92
C ALA A 10 11.93 -9.00 35.48
N GLY A 11 12.16 -9.16 34.17
CA GLY A 11 13.40 -9.73 33.61
C GLY A 11 14.54 -8.72 33.43
N ILE A 12 14.30 -7.43 33.68
CA ILE A 12 15.29 -6.36 33.46
C ILE A 12 15.91 -5.99 34.81
N SER A 13 17.18 -6.33 35.04
CA SER A 13 17.85 -6.10 36.35
C SER A 13 18.02 -4.61 36.73
N ILE A 14 17.73 -3.69 35.81
CA ILE A 14 17.75 -2.25 36.08
C ILE A 14 16.37 -1.79 36.61
N PHE A 15 15.29 -2.52 36.31
CA PHE A 15 13.98 -2.26 36.92
C PHE A 15 13.99 -2.54 38.41
N THR A 16 14.86 -3.43 38.91
CA THR A 16 14.99 -3.73 40.35
C THR A 16 15.50 -2.58 41.22
N ASP A 17 16.16 -1.58 40.62
CA ASP A 17 16.69 -0.41 41.33
C ASP A 17 15.74 0.80 41.33
N LEU A 18 14.66 0.76 40.53
CA LEU A 18 13.58 1.72 40.66
C LEU A 18 12.83 1.49 41.97
N ASP A 19 12.53 2.57 42.68
CA ASP A 19 11.70 2.52 43.88
C ASP A 19 10.40 1.72 43.60
N PRO A 20 9.97 0.85 44.53
CA PRO A 20 8.78 0.02 44.38
C PRO A 20 7.51 0.78 43.99
N GLU A 21 7.32 2.02 44.44
CA GLU A 21 6.17 2.87 44.09
C GLU A 21 6.21 3.29 42.62
N ARG A 22 7.35 3.77 42.11
CA ARG A 22 7.55 4.10 40.68
C ARG A 22 7.40 2.89 39.77
N ARG A 23 7.89 1.72 40.20
CA ARG A 23 7.74 0.46 39.44
C ARG A 23 6.27 0.04 39.35
N LYS A 24 5.56 0.11 40.47
CA LYS A 24 4.13 -0.23 40.53
C LYS A 24 3.28 0.76 39.72
N ALA A 25 3.66 2.04 39.71
CA ALA A 25 3.07 3.05 38.84
C ALA A 25 3.28 2.68 37.36
N LEU A 26 4.51 2.50 36.88
CA LEU A 26 4.79 2.13 35.49
C LEU A 26 3.99 0.89 35.02
N VAL A 27 3.98 -0.18 35.83
CA VAL A 27 3.35 -1.46 35.47
C VAL A 27 1.82 -1.40 35.44
N HIS A 28 1.17 -0.71 36.39
CA HIS A 28 -0.29 -0.64 36.46
C HIS A 28 -0.90 0.54 35.70
N VAL A 29 -0.15 1.62 35.53
CA VAL A 29 -0.67 2.90 35.03
C VAL A 29 -0.52 3.00 33.51
N LEU A 30 0.56 2.48 32.91
CA LEU A 30 0.80 2.58 31.46
C LEU A 30 -0.31 1.93 30.60
N PRO A 31 -0.87 0.75 30.93
CA PRO A 31 -1.96 0.16 30.16
C PRO A 31 -3.33 0.79 30.45
N GLN A 32 -3.49 1.49 31.58
CA GLN A 32 -4.78 1.99 32.08
C GLN A 32 -4.98 3.50 31.88
N LEU A 33 -3.93 4.26 31.63
CA LEU A 33 -4.06 5.69 31.34
C LEU A 33 -4.42 5.91 29.88
N SER A 34 -5.66 6.35 29.67
CA SER A 34 -6.12 6.88 28.38
C SER A 34 -5.44 8.22 28.02
N ALA A 35 -4.95 8.99 29.01
CA ALA A 35 -4.01 10.13 28.87
C ALA A 35 -3.49 10.64 30.24
N PRO A 36 -2.21 10.47 30.63
CA PRO A 36 -1.65 11.18 31.77
C PRO A 36 -1.50 12.69 31.50
N PRO A 37 -1.51 13.52 32.54
CA PRO A 37 -1.14 14.93 32.42
C PRO A 37 0.36 15.06 32.03
N LEU A 38 0.70 16.05 31.19
CA LEU A 38 2.07 16.29 30.67
C LEU A 38 3.21 16.26 31.72
N PRO A 39 3.04 16.76 32.96
CA PRO A 39 4.09 16.65 33.98
C PRO A 39 4.53 15.20 34.25
N LEU A 40 3.58 14.25 34.24
CA LEU A 40 3.88 12.84 34.43
C LEU A 40 4.71 12.28 33.26
N TRP A 41 4.50 12.80 32.06
CA TRP A 41 5.29 12.42 30.88
C TRP A 41 6.74 12.88 30.96
N ASN A 42 6.98 14.10 31.44
CA ASN A 42 8.33 14.60 31.64
C ASN A 42 9.10 13.74 32.65
N ASP A 43 8.48 13.37 33.76
CA ASP A 43 9.12 12.49 34.76
C ASP A 43 9.39 11.08 34.22
N LEU A 44 8.45 10.53 33.43
CA LEU A 44 8.61 9.23 32.78
C LEU A 44 9.73 9.24 31.73
N LEU A 45 9.79 10.27 30.89
CA LEU A 45 10.83 10.44 29.88
C LEU A 45 12.20 10.75 30.51
N ALA A 46 12.23 11.49 31.63
CA ALA A 46 13.42 11.70 32.43
C ALA A 46 13.94 10.36 32.99
N GLY A 47 13.10 9.58 33.64
CA GLY A 47 13.45 8.24 34.11
C GLY A 47 13.92 7.32 32.97
N LEU A 48 13.28 7.40 31.81
CA LEU A 48 13.67 6.63 30.63
C LEU A 48 15.06 6.99 30.11
N GLY A 49 15.36 8.28 29.93
CA GLY A 49 16.69 8.65 29.44
C GLY A 49 17.81 8.34 30.43
N GLU A 50 17.57 8.39 31.75
CA GLU A 50 18.54 7.91 32.75
C GLU A 50 18.76 6.40 32.66
N LEU A 51 17.68 5.65 32.45
CA LEU A 51 17.71 4.21 32.29
C LEU A 51 18.43 3.81 31.00
N LEU A 52 18.20 4.53 29.90
CA LEU A 52 18.88 4.34 28.62
C LEU A 52 20.37 4.67 28.68
N ALA A 53 20.76 5.69 29.44
CA ALA A 53 22.16 6.05 29.64
C ALA A 53 22.96 4.95 30.35
N LYS A 54 22.28 4.14 31.18
CA LYS A 54 22.89 3.01 31.94
C LYS A 54 22.79 1.67 31.21
N TRP A 55 21.95 1.57 30.17
CA TRP A 55 21.69 0.31 29.47
C TRP A 55 22.66 0.12 28.30
N PRO A 56 23.36 -1.04 28.18
CA PRO A 56 24.21 -1.33 27.03
C PRO A 56 23.49 -1.07 25.70
N ALA A 57 24.14 -0.33 24.80
CA ALA A 57 23.56 0.11 23.52
C ALA A 57 23.17 -1.06 22.60
N GLU A 58 23.84 -2.20 22.73
CA GLU A 58 23.66 -3.39 21.88
C GLU A 58 22.64 -4.41 22.44
N SER A 59 21.95 -4.10 23.53
CA SER A 59 21.00 -5.04 24.14
C SER A 59 19.68 -5.11 23.36
N GLU A 60 19.33 -6.27 22.81
CA GLU A 60 18.04 -6.50 22.15
C GLU A 60 16.84 -6.19 23.06
N GLN A 61 16.99 -6.45 24.37
CA GLN A 61 16.00 -6.13 25.40
C GLN A 61 15.76 -4.62 25.56
N ARG A 62 16.79 -3.78 25.32
CA ARG A 62 16.67 -2.32 25.31
C ARG A 62 15.71 -1.87 24.22
N SER A 63 15.76 -2.51 23.04
CA SER A 63 14.90 -2.17 21.90
C SER A 63 13.44 -2.50 22.17
N VAL A 64 13.16 -3.72 22.65
CA VAL A 64 11.79 -4.18 22.97
C VAL A 64 11.11 -3.27 24.00
N VAL A 65 11.85 -2.87 25.03
CA VAL A 65 11.33 -2.00 26.10
C VAL A 65 11.09 -0.58 25.59
N LEU A 66 11.97 -0.08 24.73
CA LEU A 66 11.77 1.22 24.10
C LEU A 66 10.56 1.23 23.19
N SER A 67 10.39 0.22 22.32
CA SER A 67 9.21 0.08 21.47
C SER A 67 7.93 0.06 22.30
N ALA A 68 7.93 -0.68 23.41
CA ALA A 68 6.80 -0.81 24.31
C ALA A 68 6.42 0.51 25.02
N LEU A 69 7.39 1.38 25.29
CA LEU A 69 7.18 2.63 26.03
C LEU A 69 6.95 3.83 25.10
N ILE A 70 7.63 3.86 23.95
CA ILE A 70 7.47 4.92 22.94
C ILE A 70 6.09 4.81 22.29
N ARG A 71 5.62 3.61 21.93
CA ARG A 71 4.36 3.45 21.20
C ARG A 71 3.12 4.05 21.92
N PRO A 72 2.91 3.88 23.24
CA PRO A 72 1.82 4.55 23.96
C PRO A 72 1.94 6.08 23.98
N ILE A 73 3.17 6.60 24.14
CA ILE A 73 3.46 8.04 24.09
C ILE A 73 3.08 8.59 22.71
N VAL A 74 3.48 7.88 21.65
CA VAL A 74 3.18 8.20 20.26
C VAL A 74 1.68 8.30 20.06
N ALA A 75 0.95 7.23 20.41
CA ALA A 75 -0.48 7.14 20.23
C ALA A 75 -1.25 8.25 20.98
N GLN A 76 -0.74 8.74 22.10
CA GLN A 76 -1.38 9.79 22.86
C GLN A 76 -1.09 11.19 22.35
N LEU A 77 0.17 11.50 22.01
CA LEU A 77 0.51 12.80 21.42
C LEU A 77 -0.20 13.01 20.07
N GLN A 78 -0.40 11.95 19.29
CA GLN A 78 -1.21 11.98 18.06
C GLN A 78 -2.70 12.27 18.31
N ARG A 79 -3.23 11.96 19.50
CA ARG A 79 -4.64 12.22 19.87
C ARG A 79 -4.90 13.65 20.36
N VAL A 80 -3.87 14.47 20.61
CA VAL A 80 -4.05 15.85 21.06
C VAL A 80 -4.54 16.71 19.88
N PRO A 81 -5.80 17.20 19.90
CA PRO A 81 -6.38 17.91 18.76
C PRO A 81 -5.65 19.22 18.43
N GLN A 82 -5.65 19.57 17.15
CA GLN A 82 -4.97 20.77 16.60
C GLN A 82 -5.45 22.09 17.26
N HIS A 83 -6.72 22.20 17.66
CA HIS A 83 -7.28 23.39 18.33
C HIS A 83 -6.78 23.59 19.77
N LEU A 84 -6.45 22.49 20.46
CA LEU A 84 -5.81 22.57 21.78
C LEU A 84 -4.38 23.10 21.65
N ARG A 85 -3.66 22.82 20.55
CA ARG A 85 -2.28 23.31 20.34
C ARG A 85 -2.19 24.84 20.36
N GLN A 86 -3.09 25.53 19.66
CA GLN A 86 -3.17 27.00 19.67
C GLN A 86 -3.57 27.57 21.04
N THR A 87 -4.37 26.82 21.81
CA THR A 87 -4.81 27.23 23.15
C THR A 87 -3.71 27.03 24.21
N LEU A 88 -2.81 26.08 23.98
CA LEU A 88 -1.71 25.74 24.86
C LEU A 88 -0.52 26.69 24.72
N GLU A 89 -0.28 27.25 23.53
CA GLU A 89 0.70 28.32 23.30
C GLU A 89 0.39 29.60 24.10
N GLN A 90 -0.89 29.83 24.47
CA GLN A 90 -1.31 30.98 25.27
C GLN A 90 -1.01 30.84 26.78
N LYS A 91 -0.56 29.67 27.25
CA LYS A 91 -0.16 29.42 28.64
C LYS A 91 1.32 29.05 28.71
N ASN A 92 2.18 30.03 28.98
CA ASN A 92 3.65 29.91 29.01
C ASN A 92 4.20 28.66 29.73
N GLU A 93 3.56 28.21 30.81
CA GLU A 93 4.01 27.03 31.59
C GLU A 93 3.82 25.70 30.84
N TYR A 94 2.76 25.57 30.03
CA TYR A 94 2.50 24.35 29.25
C TYR A 94 3.45 24.26 28.04
N THR A 95 3.73 25.40 27.40
CA THR A 95 4.72 25.49 26.31
C THR A 95 6.09 25.00 26.78
N ALA A 96 6.56 25.46 27.95
CA ALA A 96 7.85 25.04 28.51
C ALA A 96 7.92 23.53 28.79
N GLN A 97 6.83 22.95 29.33
CA GLN A 97 6.76 21.50 29.60
C GLN A 97 6.74 20.66 28.32
N LEU A 98 6.06 21.13 27.27
CA LEU A 98 6.03 20.47 25.97
C LEU A 98 7.40 20.55 25.29
N GLU A 99 8.07 21.70 25.34
CA GLU A 99 9.44 21.85 24.81
C GLU A 99 10.44 20.95 25.55
N ALA A 100 10.33 20.84 26.88
CA ALA A 100 11.14 19.89 27.65
C ALA A 100 10.90 18.43 27.23
N THR A 101 9.63 18.05 27.01
CA THR A 101 9.25 16.73 26.48
C THR A 101 9.93 16.48 25.12
N ILE A 102 9.85 17.45 24.21
CA ILE A 102 10.42 17.38 22.86
C ILE A 102 11.95 17.25 22.92
N ALA A 103 12.61 18.05 23.76
CA ALA A 103 14.06 17.98 23.94
C ALA A 103 14.49 16.58 24.42
N ARG A 104 13.71 16.00 25.35
CA ARG A 104 13.98 14.66 25.85
C ARG A 104 13.75 13.57 24.80
N LEU A 105 12.73 13.70 23.97
CA LEU A 105 12.52 12.81 22.82
C LEU A 105 13.70 12.86 21.85
N ALA A 106 14.27 14.04 21.59
CA ALA A 106 15.45 14.20 20.75
C ALA A 106 16.71 13.55 21.37
N GLU A 107 16.89 13.65 22.68
CA GLU A 107 17.95 12.93 23.39
C GLU A 107 17.79 11.42 23.28
N ILE A 108 16.57 10.91 23.47
CA ILE A 108 16.26 9.49 23.29
C ILE A 108 16.62 9.08 21.86
N TYR A 109 16.15 9.81 20.85
CA TYR A 109 16.46 9.54 19.44
C TYR A 109 17.95 9.40 19.17
N ARG A 110 18.78 10.33 19.67
CA ARG A 110 20.25 10.28 19.49
C ARG A 110 20.89 9.11 20.24
N SER A 111 20.27 8.65 21.33
CA SER A 111 20.71 7.48 22.08
C SER A 111 20.32 6.15 21.43
N LEU A 112 19.29 6.15 20.57
CA LEU A 112 18.90 5.01 19.75
C LEU A 112 19.90 4.93 18.60
N GLY A 113 20.78 3.92 18.61
CA GLY A 113 21.77 3.73 17.54
C GLY A 113 21.13 3.75 16.15
N LYS A 114 21.91 4.06 15.10
CA LYS A 114 21.38 4.41 13.77
C LYS A 114 20.36 3.44 13.19
N GLU A 115 20.57 2.15 13.42
CA GLU A 115 19.74 1.04 12.90
C GLU A 115 18.48 0.75 13.73
N HIS A 116 18.24 1.48 14.82
CA HIS A 116 17.17 1.15 15.75
C HIS A 116 15.78 1.34 15.11
N PRO A 117 14.88 0.34 15.19
CA PRO A 117 13.61 0.35 14.46
C PRO A 117 12.69 1.51 14.85
N GLU A 118 12.77 2.00 16.09
CA GLU A 118 11.85 3.00 16.64
C GLU A 118 12.21 4.46 16.36
N ARG A 119 13.36 4.74 15.73
CA ARG A 119 13.79 6.12 15.46
C ARG A 119 12.74 6.90 14.66
N HIS A 120 12.12 6.26 13.68
CA HIS A 120 11.06 6.89 12.88
C HIS A 120 9.82 7.29 13.67
N GLN A 121 9.46 6.56 14.73
CA GLN A 121 8.27 6.89 15.52
C GLN A 121 8.45 8.20 16.27
N ILE A 122 9.66 8.45 16.79
CA ILE A 122 9.99 9.73 17.43
C ILE A 122 9.95 10.86 16.41
N LEU A 123 10.47 10.66 15.21
CA LEU A 123 10.43 11.68 14.17
C LEU A 123 8.99 11.95 13.70
N ALA A 124 8.19 10.91 13.45
CA ALA A 124 6.78 11.02 13.10
C ALA A 124 6.00 11.77 14.20
N LEU A 125 6.36 11.56 15.47
CA LEU A 125 5.79 12.34 16.57
C LEU A 125 6.12 13.83 16.48
N LEU A 126 7.40 14.15 16.31
CA LEU A 126 7.84 15.53 16.21
C LEU A 126 7.19 16.25 15.02
N ALA A 127 7.13 15.58 13.87
CA ALA A 127 6.41 16.02 12.68
C ALA A 127 4.92 16.22 12.96
N GLY A 128 4.27 15.24 13.59
CA GLY A 128 2.84 15.26 13.90
C GLY A 128 2.44 16.27 14.96
N CYS A 129 3.35 16.66 15.86
CA CYS A 129 3.12 17.69 16.89
C CYS A 129 2.86 19.07 16.28
N GLY A 130 3.47 19.40 15.14
CA GLY A 130 3.21 20.63 14.39
C GLY A 130 3.59 21.94 15.10
N THR A 131 4.17 21.91 16.30
CA THR A 131 4.67 23.12 16.97
C THR A 131 6.02 23.54 16.39
N THR A 132 6.31 24.84 16.42
CA THR A 132 7.58 25.41 15.93
C THR A 132 8.80 24.68 16.49
N PHE A 133 8.82 24.42 17.80
CA PHE A 133 9.94 23.74 18.45
C PHE A 133 10.07 22.26 18.03
N ALA A 134 8.94 21.54 17.92
CA ALA A 134 8.94 20.14 17.47
C ALA A 134 9.43 20.02 16.03
N LEU A 135 8.95 20.88 15.13
CA LEU A 135 9.33 20.87 13.72
C LEU A 135 10.79 21.23 13.52
N LYS A 136 11.31 22.24 14.23
CA LYS A 136 12.76 22.55 14.20
C LYS A 136 13.59 21.38 14.72
N THR A 137 13.16 20.75 15.81
CA THR A 137 13.82 19.56 16.35
C THR A 137 13.81 18.40 15.36
N PHE A 138 12.68 18.17 14.67
CA PHE A 138 12.58 17.19 13.59
C PHE A 138 13.59 17.47 12.48
N VAL A 139 13.66 18.71 11.99
CA VAL A 139 14.61 19.13 10.96
C VAL A 139 16.05 18.89 11.40
N ASP A 140 16.40 19.32 12.62
CA ASP A 140 17.76 19.15 13.16
C ASP A 140 18.17 17.67 13.19
N LEU A 141 17.27 16.78 13.63
CA LEU A 141 17.54 15.34 13.69
C LEU A 141 17.64 14.70 12.31
N ILE A 142 16.73 15.05 11.38
CA ILE A 142 16.76 14.54 10.01
C ILE A 142 18.02 15.00 9.26
N VAL A 143 18.43 16.25 9.43
CA VAL A 143 19.61 16.81 8.76
C VAL A 143 20.91 16.24 9.35
N SER A 144 20.98 16.06 10.67
CA SER A 144 22.22 15.61 11.33
C SER A 144 22.39 14.09 11.35
N ASP A 145 21.32 13.33 11.52
CA ASP A 145 21.38 11.90 11.79
C ASP A 145 20.05 11.21 11.39
N PRO A 146 19.73 11.05 10.10
CA PRO A 146 18.47 10.46 9.67
C PRO A 146 18.36 8.94 9.98
N PRO A 147 17.15 8.36 9.87
CA PRO A 147 16.96 6.91 9.93
C PRO A 147 17.76 6.14 8.85
N ALA A 148 18.12 4.90 9.15
CA ALA A 148 18.94 4.05 8.27
C ALA A 148 18.13 3.19 7.27
N LYS A 149 16.81 3.33 7.21
CA LYS A 149 15.95 2.54 6.28
C LYS A 149 14.94 3.46 5.61
N ASP A 150 14.66 3.26 4.33
CA ASP A 150 13.78 4.16 3.57
C ASP A 150 12.36 4.18 4.11
N ALA A 151 11.80 3.01 4.39
CA ALA A 151 10.49 2.89 5.02
C ALA A 151 10.38 3.67 6.34
N GLN A 152 11.48 3.80 7.09
CA GLN A 152 11.51 4.60 8.31
C GLN A 152 11.53 6.10 8.02
N VAL A 153 12.23 6.53 6.98
CA VAL A 153 12.21 7.93 6.54
C VAL A 153 10.79 8.29 6.08
N ASP A 154 10.19 7.48 5.21
CA ASP A 154 8.83 7.74 4.68
C ASP A 154 7.80 7.89 5.81
N LEU A 155 7.79 6.94 6.75
CA LEU A 155 6.91 6.99 7.92
C LEU A 155 7.13 8.22 8.80
N SER A 156 8.35 8.76 8.83
CA SER A 156 8.68 9.97 9.59
C SER A 156 8.09 11.23 8.97
N PHE A 157 7.96 11.27 7.64
CA PHE A 157 7.44 12.42 6.88
C PHE A 157 5.92 12.40 6.73
N THR A 158 5.26 11.23 6.77
CA THR A 158 3.80 11.07 6.59
C THR A 158 2.96 12.13 7.33
N PRO A 159 3.23 12.47 8.62
CA PRO A 159 2.41 13.45 9.33
C PRO A 159 2.50 14.89 8.77
N LEU A 160 3.55 15.23 8.02
CA LEU A 160 3.72 16.54 7.41
C LEU A 160 2.81 16.72 6.19
N PHE A 161 2.58 15.66 5.42
CA PHE A 161 1.67 15.66 4.26
C PHE A 161 0.18 15.72 4.66
N GLN A 162 -0.14 15.43 5.92
CA GLN A 162 -1.52 15.40 6.42
C GLN A 162 -1.96 16.73 7.03
N GLN A 163 -1.03 17.65 7.30
CA GLN A 163 -1.33 18.94 7.94
C GLN A 163 -1.68 19.99 6.90
N LYS A 164 -2.79 20.71 7.11
CA LYS A 164 -3.26 21.79 6.22
C LYS A 164 -2.55 23.13 6.46
N ASP A 165 -2.21 23.42 7.71
CA ASP A 165 -1.62 24.70 8.15
C ASP A 165 -0.20 24.46 8.69
N LEU A 166 0.67 23.89 7.86
CA LEU A 166 2.03 23.54 8.26
C LEU A 166 2.91 24.82 8.38
N PRO A 167 3.61 25.05 9.51
CA PRO A 167 4.56 26.16 9.65
C PRO A 167 5.81 25.99 8.77
N VAL A 168 5.69 26.29 7.47
CA VAL A 168 6.72 25.99 6.45
C VAL A 168 8.07 26.63 6.77
N ASP A 169 8.10 27.83 7.35
CA ASP A 169 9.34 28.53 7.73
C ASP A 169 10.14 27.81 8.84
N CYS A 170 9.49 26.90 9.57
CA CYS A 170 10.18 26.05 10.55
C CYS A 170 10.91 24.88 9.89
N LEU A 171 10.52 24.54 8.65
CA LEU A 171 11.07 23.43 7.87
C LEU A 171 12.09 23.94 6.85
N TYR A 172 11.69 24.88 5.99
CA TYR A 172 12.53 25.39 4.92
C TYR A 172 13.10 26.77 5.27
N PRO A 173 14.36 27.07 4.85
CA PRO A 173 15.23 26.26 3.98
C PRO A 173 16.10 25.23 4.71
N ALA A 174 16.01 25.12 6.04
CA ALA A 174 16.91 24.30 6.86
C ALA A 174 16.86 22.81 6.48
N LEU A 175 15.68 22.28 6.18
CA LEU A 175 15.46 20.90 5.78
C LEU A 175 16.18 20.52 4.49
N PHE A 176 16.49 21.47 3.61
CA PHE A 176 17.34 21.19 2.43
C PHE A 176 18.79 20.83 2.79
N GLY A 177 19.22 21.04 4.04
CA GLY A 177 20.47 20.46 4.53
C GLY A 177 20.49 18.93 4.48
N ALA A 178 19.32 18.29 4.51
CA ALA A 178 19.19 16.84 4.46
C ALA A 178 19.31 16.25 3.05
N LEU A 179 19.38 17.07 1.99
CA LEU A 179 19.60 16.60 0.62
C LEU A 179 20.96 15.89 0.45
N ALA A 180 21.91 16.10 1.38
CA ALA A 180 23.16 15.36 1.42
C ALA A 180 23.00 13.88 1.78
N HIS A 181 21.83 13.48 2.32
CA HIS A 181 21.50 12.11 2.65
C HIS A 181 20.60 11.53 1.57
N GLU A 182 21.12 10.55 0.81
CA GLU A 182 20.44 9.93 -0.34
C GLU A 182 19.00 9.51 -0.04
N ARG A 183 18.77 8.83 1.08
CA ARG A 183 17.47 8.30 1.50
C ARG A 183 16.44 9.36 1.89
N VAL A 184 16.90 10.57 2.21
CA VAL A 184 16.06 11.67 2.70
C VAL A 184 15.78 12.69 1.60
N ALA A 185 16.61 12.71 0.56
CA ALA A 185 16.52 13.69 -0.50
C ALA A 185 15.14 13.69 -1.19
N THR A 186 14.60 12.50 -1.51
CA THR A 186 13.30 12.35 -2.15
C THR A 186 12.15 12.87 -1.27
N PRO A 187 11.93 12.39 -0.02
CA PRO A 187 10.85 12.90 0.83
C PRO A 187 10.91 14.41 1.11
N VAL A 188 12.12 14.98 1.19
CA VAL A 188 12.30 16.44 1.35
C VAL A 188 11.80 17.19 0.13
N LEU A 189 12.19 16.78 -1.08
CA LEU A 189 11.70 17.43 -2.28
C LEU A 189 10.20 17.20 -2.49
N ASP A 190 9.71 15.99 -2.26
CA ASP A 190 8.28 15.66 -2.36
C ASP A 190 7.43 16.51 -1.42
N LEU A 191 7.89 16.78 -0.20
CA LEU A 191 7.19 17.69 0.71
C LEU A 191 7.15 19.12 0.17
N ALA A 192 8.27 19.63 -0.37
CA ALA A 192 8.31 20.96 -0.97
C ALA A 192 7.34 21.08 -2.17
N ASN A 193 7.34 20.06 -3.04
CA ASN A 193 6.43 19.96 -4.18
C ASN A 193 4.97 19.90 -3.74
N HIS A 194 4.66 19.07 -2.73
CA HIS A 194 3.32 18.91 -2.20
C HIS A 194 2.77 20.22 -1.61
N LEU A 195 3.57 20.95 -0.84
CA LEU A 195 3.18 22.24 -0.28
C LEU A 195 2.82 23.25 -1.38
N ARG A 196 3.58 23.25 -2.49
CA ARG A 196 3.28 24.09 -3.65
C ARG A 196 2.01 23.63 -4.37
N ARG A 197 1.90 22.33 -4.68
CA ARG A 197 0.76 21.74 -5.40
C ARG A 197 -0.56 21.93 -4.67
N THR A 198 -0.56 21.79 -3.35
CA THR A 198 -1.76 21.97 -2.51
C THR A 198 -2.07 23.43 -2.18
N GLY A 199 -1.28 24.37 -2.66
CA GLY A 199 -1.49 25.81 -2.43
C GLY A 199 -1.17 26.27 -1.00
N GLN A 200 -0.52 25.44 -0.18
CA GLN A 200 -0.07 25.84 1.16
C GLN A 200 1.02 26.92 1.10
N VAL A 201 1.75 27.00 -0.01
CA VAL A 201 2.72 28.07 -0.29
C VAL A 201 2.55 28.65 -1.69
N GLU A 202 2.73 29.98 -1.78
CA GLU A 202 2.70 30.70 -3.05
C GLU A 202 3.98 30.48 -3.87
N ASN A 203 5.13 30.40 -3.22
CA ASN A 203 6.41 30.16 -3.89
C ASN A 203 6.95 28.79 -3.49
N HIS A 204 7.52 28.08 -4.46
CA HIS A 204 8.15 26.79 -4.19
C HIS A 204 9.30 26.98 -3.16
N PRO A 205 9.38 26.19 -2.08
CA PRO A 205 10.38 26.38 -1.03
C PRO A 205 11.83 26.38 -1.54
N ALA A 206 12.10 25.68 -2.65
CA ALA A 206 13.41 25.62 -3.28
C ALA A 206 13.75 26.79 -4.23
N ALA A 207 12.97 27.89 -4.26
CA ALA A 207 13.18 29.02 -5.17
C ALA A 207 14.65 29.52 -5.23
N GLY A 208 15.30 29.62 -4.06
CA GLY A 208 16.70 30.04 -3.95
C GLY A 208 17.74 28.99 -4.36
N ARG A 209 17.34 27.78 -4.74
CA ARG A 209 18.21 26.62 -5.06
C ARG A 209 17.96 26.04 -6.44
N ALA A 210 17.20 26.73 -7.29
CA ALA A 210 16.75 26.21 -8.57
C ALA A 210 17.89 25.70 -9.47
N ASP A 211 19.01 26.42 -9.54
CA ASP A 211 20.13 26.04 -10.41
C ASP A 211 20.95 24.86 -9.85
N GLN A 212 20.95 24.71 -8.52
CA GLN A 212 21.54 23.54 -7.85
C GLN A 212 20.70 22.28 -8.15
N LEU A 213 19.37 22.41 -8.08
CA LEU A 213 18.45 21.32 -8.43
C LEU A 213 18.55 20.94 -9.91
N ALA A 214 18.69 21.92 -10.81
CA ALA A 214 18.90 21.65 -12.23
C ALA A 214 20.21 20.90 -12.49
N SER A 215 21.28 21.25 -11.76
CA SER A 215 22.56 20.54 -11.84
C SER A 215 22.44 19.11 -11.33
N LEU A 216 21.83 18.91 -10.15
CA LEU A 216 21.54 17.60 -9.58
C LEU A 216 20.73 16.73 -10.53
N PHE A 217 19.65 17.26 -11.11
CA PHE A 217 18.83 16.52 -12.06
C PHE A 217 19.61 16.13 -13.32
N SER A 218 20.46 17.02 -13.84
CA SER A 218 21.29 16.69 -15.00
C SER A 218 22.29 15.56 -14.71
N GLU A 219 22.86 15.53 -13.50
CA GLU A 219 23.77 14.45 -13.07
C GLU A 219 23.00 13.13 -12.89
N LEU A 220 21.82 13.17 -12.29
CA LEU A 220 20.95 12.00 -12.13
C LEU A 220 20.49 11.44 -13.47
N ALA A 221 20.09 12.29 -14.42
CA ALA A 221 19.68 11.88 -15.75
C ALA A 221 20.81 11.17 -16.52
N GLU A 222 22.03 11.69 -16.40
CA GLU A 222 23.22 11.06 -16.99
C GLU A 222 23.57 9.74 -16.31
N HIS A 223 23.46 9.67 -14.98
CA HIS A 223 23.67 8.44 -14.23
C HIS A 223 22.66 7.35 -14.65
N MET A 224 21.38 7.70 -14.76
CA MET A 224 20.33 6.80 -15.21
C MET A 224 20.58 6.28 -16.62
N ARG A 225 20.99 7.13 -17.56
CA ARG A 225 21.32 6.70 -18.92
C ARG A 225 22.45 5.65 -18.93
N ARG A 226 23.53 5.90 -18.19
CA ARG A 226 24.65 4.95 -18.10
C ARG A 226 24.25 3.64 -17.43
N LEU A 227 23.37 3.73 -16.43
CA LEU A 227 22.86 2.55 -15.75
C LEU A 227 21.97 1.70 -16.66
N GLU A 228 21.20 2.32 -17.57
CA GLU A 228 20.45 1.62 -18.63
C GLU A 228 21.36 0.97 -19.67
N GLU A 229 22.46 1.63 -20.06
CA GLU A 229 23.43 1.12 -21.05
C GLU A 229 24.33 0.01 -20.50
N HIS A 230 24.73 0.11 -19.22
CA HIS A 230 25.74 -0.73 -18.59
C HIS A 230 25.34 -1.22 -17.18
N PRO A 231 24.20 -1.93 -17.02
CA PRO A 231 23.67 -2.29 -15.70
C PRO A 231 24.60 -3.17 -14.85
N THR A 232 25.44 -3.99 -15.49
CA THR A 232 26.38 -4.90 -14.81
C THR A 232 27.61 -4.21 -14.22
N GLU A 233 27.87 -2.94 -14.57
CA GLU A 233 28.97 -2.16 -13.99
C GLU A 233 28.63 -1.56 -12.63
N TYR A 234 27.33 -1.46 -12.31
CA TYR A 234 26.82 -0.74 -11.15
C TYR A 234 26.36 -1.64 -10.00
N ALA A 235 26.03 -2.90 -10.28
CA ALA A 235 25.48 -3.81 -9.28
C ALA A 235 25.91 -5.25 -9.53
N ASP A 236 26.22 -5.96 -8.43
CA ASP A 236 26.61 -7.38 -8.49
C ASP A 236 25.40 -8.30 -8.71
N ASN A 237 24.19 -7.81 -8.42
CA ASN A 237 22.95 -8.56 -8.55
C ASN A 237 21.74 -7.66 -8.88
N ALA A 238 20.66 -8.30 -9.32
CA ALA A 238 19.44 -7.61 -9.74
C ALA A 238 18.75 -6.82 -8.60
N GLN A 239 18.87 -7.27 -7.35
CA GLN A 239 18.27 -6.57 -6.22
C GLN A 239 18.96 -5.23 -5.97
N GLN A 240 20.29 -5.22 -5.89
CA GLN A 240 21.08 -4.00 -5.75
C GLN A 240 20.80 -3.02 -6.90
N LEU A 241 20.75 -3.53 -8.14
CA LEU A 241 20.41 -2.71 -9.30
C LEU A 241 19.02 -2.09 -9.15
N SER A 242 18.03 -2.90 -8.76
CA SER A 242 16.65 -2.43 -8.57
C SER A 242 16.54 -1.37 -7.47
N GLU A 243 17.27 -1.52 -6.37
CA GLU A 243 17.31 -0.53 -5.28
C GLU A 243 17.93 0.78 -5.76
N MET A 244 19.06 0.73 -6.47
CA MET A 244 19.71 1.91 -7.06
C MET A 244 18.79 2.64 -8.06
N VAL A 245 18.14 1.90 -8.96
CA VAL A 245 17.15 2.45 -9.90
C VAL A 245 16.02 3.13 -9.14
N ALA A 246 15.45 2.47 -8.12
CA ALA A 246 14.33 3.01 -7.36
C ALA A 246 14.69 4.34 -6.68
N HIS A 247 15.88 4.43 -6.07
CA HIS A 247 16.38 5.67 -5.46
C HIS A 247 16.60 6.78 -6.49
N ALA A 248 17.34 6.50 -7.56
CA ALA A 248 17.66 7.49 -8.59
C ALA A 248 16.41 8.00 -9.30
N VAL A 249 15.45 7.11 -9.59
CA VAL A 249 14.15 7.48 -10.17
C VAL A 249 13.33 8.31 -9.19
N GLY A 250 13.26 7.91 -7.92
CA GLY A 250 12.51 8.65 -6.89
C GLY A 250 13.01 10.09 -6.76
N LEU A 251 14.33 10.28 -6.66
CA LEU A 251 14.95 11.60 -6.59
C LEU A 251 14.82 12.38 -7.89
N GLY A 252 14.98 11.72 -9.05
CA GLY A 252 14.80 12.32 -10.36
C GLY A 252 13.38 12.87 -10.54
N VAL A 253 12.36 12.08 -10.20
CA VAL A 253 10.94 12.51 -10.23
C VAL A 253 10.73 13.73 -9.33
N ALA A 254 11.11 13.65 -8.05
CA ALA A 254 10.90 14.77 -7.12
C ALA A 254 11.63 16.06 -7.58
N THR A 255 12.81 15.91 -8.20
CA THR A 255 13.55 17.06 -8.72
C THR A 255 12.95 17.62 -10.01
N ALA A 256 12.48 16.78 -10.94
CA ALA A 256 11.78 17.24 -12.16
C ALA A 256 10.53 18.04 -11.82
N ASP A 257 9.71 17.53 -10.90
CA ASP A 257 8.50 18.20 -10.41
C ASP A 257 8.83 19.59 -9.84
N ALA A 258 9.88 19.65 -8.99
CA ALA A 258 10.36 20.90 -8.42
C ALA A 258 10.80 21.91 -9.49
N LEU A 259 11.55 21.46 -10.51
CA LEU A 259 11.98 22.32 -11.63
C LEU A 259 10.79 22.86 -12.43
N GLY A 260 9.77 22.04 -12.65
CA GLY A 260 8.51 22.47 -13.27
C GLY A 260 7.83 23.60 -12.48
N TRP A 261 7.74 23.48 -11.16
CA TRP A 261 7.18 24.53 -10.29
C TRP A 261 8.03 25.79 -10.19
N LEU A 262 9.35 25.65 -10.31
CA LEU A 262 10.28 26.77 -10.26
C LEU A 262 10.21 27.66 -11.50
N GLY A 263 9.75 27.13 -12.64
CA GLY A 263 9.35 27.95 -13.78
C GLY A 263 10.51 28.58 -14.58
N LYS A 264 11.77 28.15 -14.37
CA LYS A 264 12.94 28.75 -15.04
C LYS A 264 13.16 28.16 -16.43
N LYS A 265 13.06 29.01 -17.47
CA LYS A 265 13.24 28.60 -18.88
C LYS A 265 14.64 28.05 -19.19
N GLU A 266 15.65 28.44 -18.40
CA GLU A 266 17.02 27.93 -18.52
C GLU A 266 17.12 26.42 -18.25
N HIS A 267 16.12 25.83 -17.55
CA HIS A 267 16.13 24.42 -17.15
C HIS A 267 15.48 23.49 -18.20
N VAL A 268 14.83 24.04 -19.23
CA VAL A 268 14.18 23.28 -20.31
C VAL A 268 15.13 22.26 -20.95
N GLY A 269 16.37 22.66 -21.25
CA GLY A 269 17.34 21.78 -21.91
C GLY A 269 17.73 20.57 -21.06
N VAL A 270 17.70 20.71 -19.72
CA VAL A 270 18.01 19.63 -18.78
C VAL A 270 16.83 18.67 -18.66
N LEU A 271 15.59 19.18 -18.59
CA LEU A 271 14.37 18.37 -18.58
C LEU A 271 14.19 17.58 -19.88
N ARG A 272 14.48 18.18 -21.05
CA ARG A 272 14.40 17.49 -22.35
C ARG A 272 15.30 16.25 -22.42
N LYS A 273 16.51 16.31 -21.88
CA LYS A 273 17.43 15.15 -21.85
C LYS A 273 16.87 13.95 -21.08
N ALA A 274 15.99 14.20 -20.10
CA ALA A 274 15.38 13.13 -19.32
C ALA A 274 14.21 12.45 -20.07
N LEU A 275 13.70 13.05 -21.14
CA LEU A 275 12.71 12.41 -22.01
C LEU A 275 13.31 11.22 -22.78
N ASP A 276 14.63 11.19 -22.96
CA ASP A 276 15.34 10.10 -23.63
C ASP A 276 15.61 8.89 -22.71
N ILE A 277 15.28 9.00 -21.41
CA ILE A 277 15.49 7.91 -20.43
C ILE A 277 14.35 6.91 -20.55
N GLY A 278 14.67 5.61 -20.55
CA GLY A 278 13.69 4.53 -20.72
C GLY A 278 12.69 4.40 -19.57
N HIS A 279 13.02 4.93 -18.39
CA HIS A 279 12.17 4.85 -17.21
C HIS A 279 10.90 5.73 -17.29
N ARG A 280 9.76 5.09 -17.63
CA ARG A 280 8.42 5.71 -17.82
C ARG A 280 8.04 6.78 -16.80
N ARG A 281 8.21 6.51 -15.49
CA ARG A 281 7.83 7.45 -14.41
C ARG A 281 8.63 8.76 -14.47
N LEU A 282 9.95 8.67 -14.70
CA LEU A 282 10.82 9.83 -14.79
C LEU A 282 10.51 10.64 -16.06
N ARG A 283 10.27 9.92 -17.17
CA ARG A 283 9.85 10.50 -18.45
C ARG A 283 8.55 11.31 -18.32
N ALA A 284 7.54 10.75 -17.65
CA ALA A 284 6.27 11.43 -17.38
C ALA A 284 6.46 12.70 -16.53
N GLU A 285 7.31 12.63 -15.50
CA GLU A 285 7.57 13.77 -14.63
C GLU A 285 8.33 14.90 -15.34
N ALA A 286 9.33 14.55 -16.14
CA ALA A 286 10.04 15.52 -16.98
C ALA A 286 9.09 16.16 -18.01
N ALA A 287 8.16 15.37 -18.57
CA ALA A 287 7.19 15.84 -19.55
C ALA A 287 6.18 16.82 -18.94
N VAL A 288 5.61 16.55 -17.75
CA VAL A 288 4.72 17.51 -17.08
C VAL A 288 5.47 18.77 -16.64
N ALA A 289 6.73 18.64 -16.18
CA ALA A 289 7.56 19.79 -15.86
C ALA A 289 7.81 20.70 -17.08
N LEU A 290 8.06 20.12 -18.25
CA LEU A 290 8.14 20.85 -19.52
C LEU A 290 6.80 21.49 -19.91
N GLY A 291 5.69 20.78 -19.74
CA GLY A 291 4.35 21.33 -19.97
C GLY A 291 4.07 22.56 -19.10
N ARG A 292 4.46 22.54 -17.82
CA ARG A 292 4.38 23.70 -16.91
C ARG A 292 5.25 24.88 -17.34
N LEU A 293 6.31 24.62 -18.11
CA LEU A 293 7.17 25.63 -18.73
C LEU A 293 6.68 26.08 -20.13
N GLU A 294 5.46 25.70 -20.51
CA GLU A 294 4.83 25.99 -21.81
C GLU A 294 5.57 25.36 -23.01
N GLU A 295 6.30 24.26 -22.78
CA GLU A 295 7.00 23.53 -23.84
C GLU A 295 6.10 22.42 -24.40
N ASN A 296 5.62 22.60 -25.64
CA ASN A 296 4.72 21.66 -26.32
C ASN A 296 5.24 20.22 -26.36
N THR A 297 6.56 20.01 -26.45
CA THR A 297 7.16 18.67 -26.42
C THR A 297 6.78 17.90 -25.16
N GLY A 298 6.60 18.56 -24.01
CA GLY A 298 6.12 17.90 -22.80
C GLY A 298 4.70 17.35 -22.95
N VAL A 299 3.80 18.15 -23.55
CA VAL A 299 2.41 17.74 -23.82
C VAL A 299 2.38 16.58 -24.82
N GLU A 300 3.16 16.65 -25.89
CA GLU A 300 3.27 15.58 -26.90
C GLU A 300 3.70 14.25 -26.27
N ILE A 301 4.69 14.26 -25.38
CA ILE A 301 5.14 13.05 -24.69
C ILE A 301 4.10 12.53 -23.70
N LEU A 302 3.36 13.40 -23.00
CA LEU A 302 2.27 12.96 -22.14
C LEU A 302 1.13 12.33 -22.95
N LEU A 303 0.82 12.87 -24.14
CA LEU A 303 -0.15 12.27 -25.05
C LEU A 303 0.32 10.88 -25.53
N GLU A 304 1.60 10.71 -25.86
CA GLU A 304 2.18 9.39 -26.15
C GLU A 304 2.06 8.43 -24.96
N LEU A 305 2.42 8.89 -23.76
CA LEU A 305 2.33 8.10 -22.53
C LEU A 305 0.89 7.75 -22.13
N SER A 306 -0.12 8.50 -22.60
CA SER A 306 -1.52 8.15 -22.40
C SER A 306 -1.94 6.88 -23.17
N ALA A 307 -1.19 6.51 -24.21
CA ALA A 307 -1.41 5.26 -24.93
C ALA A 307 -0.89 4.03 -24.15
N ASP A 308 0.19 4.18 -23.39
CA ASP A 308 0.83 3.11 -22.60
C ASP A 308 0.05 2.80 -21.31
N PRO A 309 -0.52 1.59 -21.13
CA PRO A 309 -1.37 1.28 -19.96
C PRO A 309 -0.68 1.54 -18.62
N GLY A 310 0.61 1.21 -18.50
CA GLY A 310 1.38 1.40 -17.26
C GLY A 310 1.63 2.87 -16.88
N SER A 311 1.47 3.80 -17.82
CA SER A 311 1.68 5.24 -17.62
C SER A 311 0.40 6.06 -17.79
N ARG A 312 -0.63 5.48 -18.39
CA ARG A 312 -1.84 6.15 -18.87
C ARG A 312 -2.51 7.01 -17.83
N LEU A 313 -2.86 6.45 -16.68
CA LEU A 313 -3.58 7.19 -15.63
C LEU A 313 -2.79 8.39 -15.11
N ARG A 314 -1.45 8.26 -15.00
CA ARG A 314 -0.58 9.38 -14.61
C ARG A 314 -0.52 10.44 -15.70
N ALA A 315 -0.35 10.03 -16.96
CA ALA A 315 -0.29 10.97 -18.08
C ALA A 315 -1.60 11.75 -18.25
N ILE A 316 -2.74 11.07 -18.12
CA ILE A 316 -4.08 11.69 -18.11
C ILE A 316 -4.18 12.72 -16.98
N SER A 317 -3.83 12.34 -15.74
CA SER A 317 -3.85 13.26 -14.60
C SER A 317 -3.00 14.51 -14.84
N TYR A 318 -1.81 14.36 -15.42
CA TYR A 318 -0.94 15.50 -15.74
C TYR A 318 -1.47 16.36 -16.88
N LEU A 319 -2.09 15.77 -17.90
CA LEU A 319 -2.76 16.53 -18.95
C LEU A 319 -4.00 17.26 -18.42
N GLU A 320 -4.73 16.68 -17.47
CA GLU A 320 -5.81 17.36 -16.74
C GLU A 320 -5.26 18.54 -15.92
N GLU A 321 -4.16 18.36 -15.17
CA GLU A 321 -3.49 19.45 -14.43
C GLU A 321 -3.02 20.60 -15.34
N LEU A 322 -2.60 20.28 -16.56
CA LEU A 322 -2.15 21.27 -17.56
C LEU A 322 -3.30 21.89 -18.37
N GLU A 323 -4.56 21.55 -18.08
CA GLU A 323 -5.74 21.97 -18.85
C GLU A 323 -5.70 21.51 -20.33
N LYS A 324 -5.15 20.32 -20.55
CA LYS A 324 -4.93 19.66 -21.85
C LYS A 324 -5.72 18.36 -22.03
N ALA A 325 -6.67 18.10 -21.15
CA ALA A 325 -7.48 16.87 -21.16
C ALA A 325 -8.27 16.66 -22.48
N ASP A 326 -8.64 17.75 -23.16
CA ASP A 326 -9.36 17.70 -24.44
C ASP A 326 -8.48 17.27 -25.62
N GLU A 327 -7.16 17.30 -25.46
CA GLU A 327 -6.21 16.83 -26.48
C GLU A 327 -5.98 15.31 -26.40
N ILE A 328 -6.42 14.66 -25.30
CA ILE A 328 -6.28 13.22 -25.10
C ILE A 328 -7.20 12.48 -26.07
N PRO A 329 -6.68 11.54 -26.89
CA PRO A 329 -7.51 10.68 -27.72
C PRO A 329 -8.60 9.96 -26.92
N GLU A 330 -9.83 9.93 -27.44
CA GLU A 330 -10.98 9.32 -26.75
C GLU A 330 -10.70 7.87 -26.35
N GLU A 331 -10.01 7.12 -27.20
CA GLU A 331 -9.60 5.74 -26.96
C GLU A 331 -8.72 5.58 -25.70
N HIS A 332 -7.89 6.57 -25.37
CA HIS A 332 -7.02 6.52 -24.18
C HIS A 332 -7.73 6.94 -22.89
N ARG A 333 -8.82 7.72 -22.98
CA ARG A 333 -9.56 8.23 -21.81
C ARG A 333 -10.88 7.52 -21.55
N SER A 334 -11.26 6.58 -22.41
CA SER A 334 -12.47 5.76 -22.26
C SER A 334 -12.48 5.01 -20.91
N PRO A 335 -13.65 4.64 -20.37
CA PRO A 335 -13.74 3.86 -19.14
C PRO A 335 -12.92 2.57 -19.19
N VAL A 336 -12.96 1.86 -20.33
CA VAL A 336 -12.16 0.64 -20.57
C VAL A 336 -10.67 0.93 -20.49
N ALA A 337 -10.19 1.97 -21.17
CA ALA A 337 -8.76 2.31 -21.15
C ALA A 337 -8.28 2.77 -19.77
N ARG A 338 -9.12 3.49 -19.02
CA ARG A 338 -8.81 3.85 -17.62
C ARG A 338 -8.73 2.60 -16.75
N ALA A 339 -9.68 1.68 -16.89
CA ALA A 339 -9.67 0.41 -16.16
C ALA A 339 -8.45 -0.46 -16.50
N GLU A 340 -8.11 -0.57 -17.79
CA GLU A 340 -6.89 -1.25 -18.24
C GLU A 340 -5.62 -0.65 -17.60
N GLY A 341 -5.54 0.68 -17.54
CA GLY A 341 -4.42 1.38 -16.88
C GLY A 341 -4.36 1.13 -15.37
N GLU A 342 -5.51 0.98 -14.72
CA GLU A 342 -5.60 0.64 -13.30
C GLU A 342 -5.06 -0.78 -13.05
N LEU A 343 -5.48 -1.75 -13.87
CA LEU A 343 -4.98 -3.12 -13.78
C LEU A 343 -3.47 -3.19 -14.09
N ALA A 344 -3.01 -2.48 -15.12
CA ALA A 344 -1.59 -2.40 -15.44
C ALA A 344 -0.77 -1.84 -14.27
N LEU A 345 -1.25 -0.80 -13.60
CA LEU A 345 -0.61 -0.22 -12.42
C LEU A 345 -0.58 -1.22 -11.25
N PHE A 346 -1.69 -1.91 -10.99
CA PHE A 346 -1.77 -2.95 -9.95
C PHE A 346 -0.77 -4.09 -10.22
N LEU A 347 -0.73 -4.61 -11.44
CA LEU A 347 0.17 -5.70 -11.83
C LEU A 347 1.65 -5.29 -11.81
N SER A 348 1.92 -4.00 -12.01
CA SER A 348 3.27 -3.43 -11.92
C SER A 348 3.81 -3.31 -10.48
N GLN A 349 2.99 -3.55 -9.45
CA GLN A 349 3.46 -3.51 -8.08
C GLN A 349 4.47 -4.62 -7.80
N PRO A 350 5.50 -4.40 -6.95
CA PRO A 350 6.50 -5.42 -6.62
C PRO A 350 5.93 -6.69 -5.96
N SER A 351 4.79 -6.58 -5.27
CA SER A 351 4.07 -7.72 -4.69
C SER A 351 3.35 -8.59 -5.73
N GLN A 352 3.20 -8.08 -6.95
CA GLN A 352 2.58 -8.76 -8.09
C GLN A 352 3.66 -9.24 -9.07
N TYR A 353 3.78 -8.61 -10.24
CA TYR A 353 4.77 -8.97 -11.27
C TYR A 353 5.92 -7.95 -11.35
N GLY A 354 5.72 -6.72 -10.86
CA GLY A 354 6.75 -5.67 -10.85
C GLY A 354 6.88 -4.87 -12.16
N PHE A 355 6.13 -5.23 -13.21
CA PHE A 355 6.08 -4.53 -14.50
C PHE A 355 4.71 -4.75 -15.16
N PRO A 356 4.26 -3.87 -16.08
CA PRO A 356 2.95 -4.02 -16.72
C PRO A 356 2.96 -5.15 -17.76
N PRO A 357 1.80 -5.78 -18.04
CA PRO A 357 1.63 -6.72 -19.15
C PRO A 357 1.99 -6.12 -20.52
N THR A 358 2.30 -7.00 -21.47
CA THR A 358 2.62 -6.64 -22.86
C THR A 358 1.36 -6.36 -23.67
N GLN A 359 0.26 -7.04 -23.35
CA GLN A 359 -1.02 -6.93 -24.04
C GLN A 359 -2.17 -7.03 -23.04
N PHE A 360 -3.24 -6.32 -23.36
CA PHE A 360 -4.54 -6.40 -22.70
C PHE A 360 -5.64 -6.55 -23.75
N ASP A 361 -6.63 -7.37 -23.45
CA ASP A 361 -7.85 -7.52 -24.21
C ASP A 361 -9.05 -7.43 -23.26
N CYS A 362 -9.95 -6.48 -23.50
CA CYS A 362 -11.18 -6.35 -22.71
C CYS A 362 -12.13 -7.49 -23.09
N LEU A 363 -12.26 -8.48 -22.20
CA LEU A 363 -13.13 -9.63 -22.40
C LEU A 363 -14.60 -9.25 -22.22
N ASP A 364 -14.89 -8.43 -21.22
CA ASP A 364 -16.24 -8.03 -20.87
C ASP A 364 -16.28 -6.72 -20.07
N GLN A 365 -17.33 -5.93 -20.28
CA GLN A 365 -17.67 -4.72 -19.53
C GLN A 365 -19.15 -4.76 -19.19
N ARG A 366 -19.49 -4.56 -17.92
CA ARG A 366 -20.89 -4.50 -17.47
C ARG A 366 -21.06 -3.74 -16.17
N THR A 367 -22.30 -3.38 -15.87
CA THR A 367 -22.66 -2.72 -14.61
C THR A 367 -23.36 -3.71 -13.70
N LEU A 368 -22.74 -4.05 -12.56
CA LEU A 368 -23.28 -5.01 -11.59
C LEU A 368 -23.47 -4.36 -10.22
N ARG A 369 -24.53 -4.75 -9.52
CA ARG A 369 -24.64 -4.53 -8.07
C ARG A 369 -23.69 -5.49 -7.37
N TRP A 370 -22.54 -4.96 -6.97
CA TRP A 370 -21.50 -5.71 -6.30
C TRP A 370 -21.69 -5.69 -4.78
N PRO A 371 -21.43 -6.79 -4.05
CA PRO A 371 -21.57 -6.83 -2.60
C PRO A 371 -20.74 -5.76 -1.89
N GLY A 372 -21.33 -5.12 -0.88
CA GLY A 372 -20.69 -4.02 -0.15
C GLY A 372 -20.72 -2.66 -0.86
N SER A 373 -21.16 -2.59 -2.12
CA SER A 373 -21.43 -1.32 -2.80
C SER A 373 -22.91 -0.92 -2.65
N GLU A 374 -23.17 0.35 -2.35
CA GLU A 374 -24.53 0.90 -2.32
C GLU A 374 -25.13 1.07 -3.73
N MET A 375 -24.27 1.26 -4.73
CA MET A 375 -24.65 1.53 -6.11
C MET A 375 -24.11 0.45 -7.05
N ALA A 376 -24.75 0.28 -8.20
CA ALA A 376 -24.20 -0.57 -9.24
C ALA A 376 -22.86 0.00 -9.73
N THR A 377 -21.90 -0.88 -9.97
CA THR A 377 -20.50 -0.56 -10.29
C THR A 377 -20.18 -1.09 -11.68
N GLU A 378 -19.48 -0.28 -12.48
CA GLU A 378 -18.90 -0.78 -13.73
C GLU A 378 -17.78 -1.76 -13.42
N CYS A 379 -17.87 -2.95 -13.98
CA CYS A 379 -16.96 -4.06 -13.79
C CYS A 379 -16.35 -4.42 -15.13
N PHE A 380 -15.03 -4.55 -15.18
CA PHE A 380 -14.27 -4.87 -16.39
C PHE A 380 -13.49 -6.15 -16.16
N LEU A 381 -13.54 -7.09 -17.10
CA LEU A 381 -12.66 -8.25 -17.16
C LEU A 381 -11.66 -8.05 -18.29
N PHE A 382 -10.39 -8.19 -17.97
CA PHE A 382 -9.31 -8.12 -18.94
C PHE A 382 -8.57 -9.43 -18.99
N ASP A 383 -8.42 -9.98 -20.18
CA ASP A 383 -7.32 -10.89 -20.47
C ASP A 383 -6.04 -10.06 -20.61
N TYR A 384 -4.96 -10.48 -19.96
CA TYR A 384 -3.66 -9.86 -20.10
C TYR A 384 -2.57 -10.90 -20.28
N THR A 385 -1.55 -10.49 -21.03
CA THR A 385 -0.47 -11.37 -21.45
C THR A 385 0.90 -10.78 -21.14
N TYR A 386 1.76 -11.61 -20.56
CA TYR A 386 3.19 -11.36 -20.51
C TYR A 386 3.92 -12.26 -21.50
N GLN A 387 4.72 -11.64 -22.36
CA GLN A 387 5.58 -12.36 -23.30
C GLN A 387 7.00 -12.46 -22.74
N PHE A 388 7.48 -13.68 -22.57
CA PHE A 388 8.86 -13.98 -22.17
C PHE A 388 9.58 -14.77 -23.27
N PRO A 389 10.93 -14.73 -23.33
CA PRO A 389 11.68 -15.53 -24.30
C PRO A 389 11.39 -17.05 -24.23
N GLN A 390 10.91 -17.55 -23.09
CA GLN A 390 10.70 -18.97 -22.80
C GLN A 390 9.21 -19.36 -22.78
N GLY A 391 8.29 -18.44 -23.07
CA GLY A 391 6.87 -18.73 -23.06
C GLY A 391 6.01 -17.50 -22.81
N GLU A 392 4.72 -17.76 -22.68
CA GLU A 392 3.71 -16.73 -22.47
C GLU A 392 2.95 -17.03 -21.18
N LEU A 393 2.59 -15.96 -20.46
CA LEU A 393 1.73 -16.04 -19.30
C LEU A 393 0.47 -15.22 -19.59
N ASN A 394 -0.63 -15.92 -19.83
CA ASN A 394 -1.96 -15.34 -19.99
C ASN A 394 -2.75 -15.48 -18.67
N ARG A 395 -3.43 -14.42 -18.24
CA ARG A 395 -4.29 -14.41 -17.05
C ARG A 395 -5.42 -13.42 -17.24
N VAL A 396 -6.51 -13.61 -16.48
CA VAL A 396 -7.59 -12.64 -16.39
C VAL A 396 -7.44 -11.78 -15.14
N GLY A 397 -7.76 -10.49 -15.23
CA GLY A 397 -7.92 -9.57 -14.11
C GLY A 397 -9.29 -8.90 -14.11
N ILE A 398 -9.72 -8.42 -12.95
CA ILE A 398 -10.93 -7.61 -12.78
C ILE A 398 -10.55 -6.19 -12.34
N VAL A 399 -11.33 -5.21 -12.80
CA VAL A 399 -11.28 -3.81 -12.37
C VAL A 399 -12.70 -3.30 -12.12
N GLY A 400 -12.85 -2.36 -11.18
CA GLY A 400 -14.12 -1.73 -10.83
C GLY A 400 -14.46 -1.92 -9.36
N PRO A 401 -15.15 -3.02 -8.98
CA PRO A 401 -15.48 -3.31 -7.58
C PRO A 401 -14.23 -3.57 -6.71
N LEU A 402 -13.20 -4.11 -7.35
CA LEU A 402 -11.82 -4.18 -6.89
C LEU A 402 -10.91 -4.25 -8.10
N THR A 403 -9.61 -4.01 -7.90
CA THR A 403 -8.59 -4.31 -8.90
C THR A 403 -7.76 -5.49 -8.43
N TYR A 404 -7.89 -6.61 -9.14
CA TYR A 404 -7.26 -7.86 -8.75
C TYR A 404 -7.05 -8.81 -9.94
N SER A 405 -6.12 -9.76 -9.80
CA SER A 405 -5.96 -10.85 -10.76
C SER A 405 -5.55 -12.13 -10.07
N LEU A 406 -6.14 -13.23 -10.53
CA LEU A 406 -5.79 -14.58 -10.08
C LEU A 406 -4.46 -15.02 -10.68
N ARG A 407 -3.66 -15.75 -9.89
CA ARG A 407 -2.35 -16.27 -10.33
C ARG A 407 -2.44 -17.59 -11.10
N MET A 408 -3.63 -18.14 -11.25
CA MET A 408 -3.89 -19.40 -11.95
C MET A 408 -4.52 -19.17 -13.34
N PRO A 409 -4.33 -20.11 -14.29
CA PRO A 409 -5.05 -20.10 -15.56
C PRO A 409 -6.56 -20.21 -15.33
N VAL A 410 -7.34 -19.51 -16.15
CA VAL A 410 -8.81 -19.46 -16.06
C VAL A 410 -9.47 -19.47 -17.44
N ASP A 411 -8.75 -19.96 -18.45
CA ASP A 411 -9.14 -19.92 -19.86
C ASP A 411 -10.46 -20.69 -20.14
N ASP A 412 -10.77 -21.68 -19.31
CA ASP A 412 -11.97 -22.53 -19.44
C ASP A 412 -13.17 -22.04 -18.61
N LEU A 413 -13.05 -20.90 -17.92
CA LEU A 413 -14.15 -20.34 -17.15
C LEU A 413 -15.04 -19.46 -18.03
N SER A 414 -16.33 -19.55 -17.81
CA SER A 414 -17.26 -18.59 -18.43
C SER A 414 -17.12 -17.19 -17.81
N LEU A 415 -17.65 -16.18 -18.50
CA LEU A 415 -17.68 -14.81 -17.96
C LEU A 415 -18.43 -14.74 -16.62
N ALA A 416 -19.53 -15.50 -16.49
CA ALA A 416 -20.28 -15.57 -15.24
C ALA A 416 -19.44 -16.16 -14.11
N GLU A 417 -18.73 -17.25 -14.40
CA GLU A 417 -17.84 -17.91 -13.44
C GLU A 417 -16.67 -17.03 -13.02
N LEU A 418 -16.09 -16.26 -13.95
CA LEU A 418 -15.05 -15.28 -13.63
C LEU A 418 -15.56 -14.21 -12.66
N TYR A 419 -16.71 -13.59 -12.94
CA TYR A 419 -17.31 -12.63 -12.02
C TYR A 419 -17.65 -13.25 -10.67
N GLY A 420 -18.23 -14.46 -10.67
CA GLY A 420 -18.53 -15.20 -9.46
C GLY A 420 -17.28 -15.51 -8.64
N LEU A 421 -16.20 -15.93 -9.27
CA LEU A 421 -14.94 -16.22 -8.60
C LEU A 421 -14.33 -14.99 -7.93
N TYR A 422 -14.27 -13.85 -8.62
CA TYR A 422 -13.80 -12.60 -8.02
C TYR A 422 -14.73 -12.11 -6.89
N CYS A 423 -16.04 -12.19 -7.09
CA CYS A 423 -17.02 -11.80 -6.09
C CYS A 423 -16.92 -12.62 -4.81
N GLY A 424 -16.87 -13.96 -4.93
CA GLY A 424 -16.78 -14.81 -3.76
C GLY A 424 -15.40 -14.78 -3.10
N TRP A 425 -14.32 -14.51 -3.86
CA TRP A 425 -12.98 -14.32 -3.29
C TRP A 425 -12.92 -13.06 -2.42
N GLN A 426 -13.56 -11.96 -2.84
CA GLN A 426 -13.58 -10.72 -2.06
C GLN A 426 -14.57 -10.76 -0.89
N THR A 427 -15.61 -11.60 -0.97
CA THR A 427 -16.69 -11.59 0.02
C THR A 427 -16.24 -12.24 1.33
N GLU A 428 -16.16 -11.45 2.39
CA GLU A 428 -16.05 -11.91 3.77
C GLU A 428 -17.33 -11.53 4.53
N HIS A 429 -18.08 -12.53 5.03
CA HIS A 429 -19.32 -12.31 5.78
C HIS A 429 -19.51 -13.40 6.83
N ASP A 430 -19.95 -13.03 8.04
CA ASP A 430 -20.09 -13.97 9.17
C ASP A 430 -21.10 -15.10 8.89
N GLU A 431 -22.08 -14.85 8.04
CA GLU A 431 -23.10 -15.83 7.60
C GLU A 431 -22.70 -16.61 6.34
N ILE A 432 -21.46 -16.46 5.88
CA ILE A 432 -20.88 -17.28 4.81
C ILE A 432 -19.67 -18.01 5.39
N GLN A 433 -19.85 -19.28 5.74
CA GLN A 433 -18.83 -20.07 6.42
C GLN A 433 -18.51 -21.32 5.60
N SER A 434 -17.23 -21.65 5.47
CA SER A 434 -16.77 -22.89 4.84
C SER A 434 -15.97 -23.72 5.84
N PHE A 435 -16.33 -24.99 5.96
CA PHE A 435 -15.76 -25.93 6.92
C PHE A 435 -15.06 -27.07 6.18
N LYS A 436 -13.88 -27.46 6.67
CA LYS A 436 -13.21 -28.69 6.24
C LYS A 436 -13.92 -29.90 6.83
N PRO A 437 -13.78 -31.10 6.25
CA PRO A 437 -14.45 -32.31 6.74
C PRO A 437 -14.22 -32.61 8.24
N GLN A 438 -13.06 -32.22 8.79
CA GLN A 438 -12.76 -32.43 10.21
C GLN A 438 -13.47 -31.44 11.15
N GLU A 439 -13.93 -30.31 10.64
CA GLU A 439 -14.55 -29.20 11.38
C GLU A 439 -16.08 -29.30 11.37
N VAL A 440 -16.64 -30.18 10.53
CA VAL A 440 -18.09 -30.34 10.35
C VAL A 440 -18.73 -30.87 11.63
N ALA A 441 -19.79 -30.19 12.08
CA ALA A 441 -20.60 -30.61 13.21
C ALA A 441 -21.25 -31.99 12.98
N GLU A 442 -21.40 -32.77 14.06
CA GLU A 442 -21.95 -34.14 14.01
C GLU A 442 -23.31 -34.22 13.30
N GLN A 443 -24.13 -33.18 13.45
CA GLN A 443 -25.48 -33.11 12.88
C GLN A 443 -25.51 -33.23 11.34
N TYR A 444 -24.46 -32.82 10.64
CA TYR A 444 -24.40 -32.90 9.17
C TYR A 444 -23.87 -34.23 8.66
N ARG A 445 -23.27 -35.08 9.52
CA ARG A 445 -22.59 -36.30 9.06
C ARG A 445 -23.52 -37.31 8.42
N GLN A 446 -24.74 -37.45 8.94
CA GLN A 446 -25.73 -38.34 8.35
C GLN A 446 -26.12 -37.88 6.94
N GLN A 447 -26.39 -36.59 6.76
CA GLN A 447 -26.75 -36.01 5.46
C GLN A 447 -25.61 -36.13 4.44
N ILE A 448 -24.37 -35.95 4.87
CA ILE A 448 -23.18 -36.15 4.02
C ILE A 448 -23.11 -37.60 3.54
N GLN A 449 -23.29 -38.59 4.43
CA GLN A 449 -23.27 -40.00 4.06
C GLN A 449 -24.41 -40.36 3.10
N GLU A 450 -25.61 -39.84 3.34
CA GLU A 450 -26.76 -40.01 2.45
C GLU A 450 -26.47 -39.41 1.06
N SER A 451 -25.82 -38.24 1.02
CA SER A 451 -25.40 -37.58 -0.22
C SER A 451 -24.34 -38.40 -0.97
N GLU A 452 -23.34 -38.95 -0.28
CA GLU A 452 -22.30 -39.80 -0.89
C GLU A 452 -22.91 -41.05 -1.55
N VAL A 453 -23.84 -41.73 -0.87
CA VAL A 453 -24.54 -42.89 -1.43
C VAL A 453 -25.36 -42.50 -2.65
N TRP A 454 -26.11 -41.40 -2.55
CA TRP A 454 -26.91 -40.90 -3.67
C TRP A 454 -26.05 -40.51 -4.88
N LEU A 455 -24.88 -39.89 -4.67
CA LEU A 455 -23.94 -39.58 -5.74
C LEU A 455 -23.40 -40.84 -6.42
N ILE A 456 -23.11 -41.90 -5.66
CA ILE A 456 -22.72 -43.20 -6.22
C ILE A 456 -23.83 -43.79 -7.10
N GLU A 457 -25.08 -43.71 -6.66
CA GLU A 457 -26.24 -44.14 -7.47
C GLU A 457 -26.39 -43.33 -8.76
N LYS A 458 -25.94 -42.07 -8.77
CA LYS A 458 -25.89 -41.19 -9.95
C LYS A 458 -24.67 -41.41 -10.85
N GLY A 459 -23.76 -42.32 -10.50
CA GLY A 459 -22.61 -42.69 -11.31
C GLY A 459 -21.30 -42.01 -10.93
N TYR A 460 -21.28 -41.18 -9.88
CA TYR A 460 -20.05 -40.58 -9.35
C TYR A 460 -19.29 -41.60 -8.51
N LYS A 461 -18.08 -41.97 -8.94
CA LYS A 461 -17.24 -42.96 -8.25
C LYS A 461 -16.44 -42.27 -7.14
N SER A 462 -16.42 -42.93 -5.97
CA SER A 462 -15.63 -42.52 -4.80
C SER A 462 -15.80 -41.04 -4.40
N PRO A 463 -17.04 -40.54 -4.22
CA PRO A 463 -17.25 -39.19 -3.74
C PRO A 463 -16.58 -39.01 -2.37
N ALA A 464 -15.83 -37.93 -2.21
CA ALA A 464 -15.13 -37.58 -0.99
C ALA A 464 -15.42 -36.11 -0.65
N LEU A 465 -15.98 -35.85 0.53
CA LEU A 465 -16.27 -34.50 0.99
C LEU A 465 -14.98 -33.67 1.10
N LEU A 466 -15.00 -32.47 0.52
CA LEU A 466 -13.89 -31.51 0.56
C LEU A 466 -14.23 -30.26 1.36
N ARG A 467 -15.46 -29.76 1.27
CA ARG A 467 -15.98 -28.62 2.05
C ARG A 467 -17.48 -28.78 2.32
N VAL A 468 -17.91 -28.27 3.47
CA VAL A 468 -19.32 -27.93 3.75
C VAL A 468 -19.38 -26.41 3.79
N VAL A 469 -20.36 -25.81 3.13
CA VAL A 469 -20.50 -24.35 3.11
C VAL A 469 -21.89 -23.99 3.59
N ASP A 470 -21.95 -23.12 4.58
CA ASP A 470 -23.17 -22.46 5.06
C ASP A 470 -23.23 -21.07 4.43
N PHE A 471 -24.27 -20.83 3.63
CA PHE A 471 -24.51 -19.58 2.93
C PHE A 471 -25.89 -19.05 3.32
N PHE A 472 -25.94 -18.11 4.26
CA PHE A 472 -27.18 -17.55 4.78
C PHE A 472 -28.16 -18.64 5.28
N GLY A 473 -27.62 -19.68 5.92
CA GLY A 473 -28.37 -20.83 6.43
C GLY A 473 -28.64 -21.93 5.40
N GLN A 474 -28.24 -21.74 4.14
CA GLN A 474 -28.30 -22.78 3.11
C GLN A 474 -27.00 -23.57 3.07
N ILE A 475 -27.09 -24.88 3.25
CA ILE A 475 -25.94 -25.80 3.29
C ILE A 475 -25.71 -26.44 1.93
N PHE A 476 -24.52 -26.26 1.36
CA PHE A 476 -24.10 -27.03 0.20
C PHE A 476 -22.77 -27.74 0.45
N TYR A 477 -22.57 -28.80 -0.33
CA TYR A 477 -21.44 -29.71 -0.17
C TYR A 477 -20.56 -29.68 -1.41
N LEU A 478 -19.26 -29.53 -1.21
CA LEU A 478 -18.26 -29.72 -2.25
C LEU A 478 -17.63 -31.10 -2.08
N PHE A 479 -17.73 -31.93 -3.10
CA PHE A 479 -17.12 -33.24 -3.19
C PHE A 479 -16.02 -33.27 -4.27
N GLY A 480 -15.02 -34.11 -4.09
CA GLY A 480 -14.20 -34.64 -5.18
C GLY A 480 -14.74 -36.01 -5.58
N ALA A 481 -14.81 -36.30 -6.88
CA ALA A 481 -15.27 -37.60 -7.38
C ALA A 481 -14.64 -37.92 -8.74
N VAL A 482 -14.90 -39.12 -9.25
CA VAL A 482 -14.61 -39.51 -10.64
C VAL A 482 -15.93 -39.77 -11.37
N TYR A 483 -16.20 -39.06 -12.45
CA TYR A 483 -17.38 -39.23 -13.29
C TYR A 483 -16.94 -39.48 -14.73
N GLU A 484 -17.48 -40.52 -15.39
CA GLU A 484 -17.11 -40.90 -16.76
C GLU A 484 -15.58 -41.05 -16.99
N GLU A 485 -14.86 -41.60 -16.00
CA GLU A 485 -13.39 -41.78 -15.97
C GLU A 485 -12.56 -40.49 -15.81
N GLU A 486 -13.21 -39.34 -15.57
CA GLU A 486 -12.53 -38.07 -15.32
C GLU A 486 -12.66 -37.66 -13.84
N PRO A 487 -11.54 -37.33 -13.16
CA PRO A 487 -11.59 -36.74 -11.83
C PRO A 487 -12.14 -35.30 -11.90
N GLY A 488 -12.85 -34.86 -10.88
CA GLY A 488 -13.47 -33.55 -10.87
C GLY A 488 -14.02 -33.14 -9.52
N TYR A 489 -14.51 -31.91 -9.48
CA TYR A 489 -15.24 -31.34 -8.35
C TYR A 489 -16.74 -31.36 -8.61
N LEU A 490 -17.51 -31.61 -7.56
CA LEU A 490 -18.96 -31.60 -7.60
C LEU A 490 -19.50 -30.72 -6.47
N ILE A 491 -20.34 -29.76 -6.79
CA ILE A 491 -21.12 -29.00 -5.81
C ILE A 491 -22.54 -29.55 -5.79
N LEU A 492 -22.99 -29.95 -4.61
CA LEU A 492 -24.35 -30.40 -4.34
C LEU A 492 -25.06 -29.35 -3.50
N ASP A 493 -26.06 -28.70 -4.08
CA ASP A 493 -26.90 -27.71 -3.42
C ASP A 493 -28.04 -28.36 -2.61
N GLU A 494 -28.72 -27.61 -1.72
CA GLU A 494 -29.83 -28.12 -0.89
C GLU A 494 -30.99 -28.67 -1.72
N ASP A 495 -31.22 -28.09 -2.90
CA ASP A 495 -32.26 -28.51 -3.86
C ASP A 495 -31.89 -29.80 -4.62
N GLY A 496 -30.73 -30.40 -4.33
CA GLY A 496 -30.22 -31.59 -5.03
C GLY A 496 -29.68 -31.30 -6.43
N GLN A 497 -29.45 -30.03 -6.77
CA GLN A 497 -28.78 -29.65 -8.00
C GLN A 497 -27.29 -29.98 -7.92
N ILE A 498 -26.78 -30.57 -9.00
CA ILE A 498 -25.36 -30.93 -9.14
C ILE A 498 -24.72 -29.96 -10.13
N LEU A 499 -23.60 -29.35 -9.71
CA LEU A 499 -22.66 -28.68 -10.59
C LEU A 499 -21.37 -29.50 -10.65
N TRP A 500 -21.11 -30.14 -11.79
CA TRP A 500 -19.88 -30.91 -12.03
C TRP A 500 -18.85 -30.07 -12.77
N LYS A 501 -17.58 -30.14 -12.33
CA LYS A 501 -16.43 -29.49 -12.98
C LYS A 501 -15.28 -30.48 -13.10
N PRO A 502 -14.99 -31.01 -14.31
CA PRO A 502 -13.87 -31.93 -14.50
C PRO A 502 -12.54 -31.22 -14.25
N GLN A 503 -11.57 -31.90 -13.66
CA GLN A 503 -10.21 -31.39 -13.44
C GLN A 503 -9.35 -31.49 -14.72
N SER A 504 -9.90 -31.00 -15.83
CA SER A 504 -9.23 -30.85 -17.11
C SER A 504 -8.93 -29.37 -17.39
N GLY A 505 -8.00 -29.09 -18.32
CA GLY A 505 -7.69 -27.71 -18.72
C GLY A 505 -7.21 -26.84 -17.55
N SER A 506 -7.89 -25.73 -17.32
CA SER A 506 -7.67 -24.72 -16.28
C SER A 506 -8.15 -25.21 -14.91
N TRP A 507 -9.22 -26.01 -14.87
CA TRP A 507 -9.83 -26.52 -13.63
C TRP A 507 -8.90 -27.42 -12.81
N LYS A 508 -7.87 -28.01 -13.42
CA LYS A 508 -6.83 -28.77 -12.70
C LYS A 508 -6.02 -27.92 -11.71
N HIS A 509 -6.05 -26.60 -11.88
CA HIS A 509 -5.36 -25.64 -11.01
C HIS A 509 -6.24 -25.11 -9.88
N PHE A 510 -7.54 -25.43 -9.88
CA PHE A 510 -8.46 -24.98 -8.85
C PHE A 510 -8.35 -25.87 -7.62
N GLU A 511 -8.23 -25.25 -6.45
CA GLU A 511 -8.37 -25.91 -5.17
C GLU A 511 -9.82 -25.75 -4.65
N PRO A 512 -10.20 -26.49 -3.60
CA PRO A 512 -11.56 -26.43 -3.07
C PRO A 512 -12.03 -25.02 -2.70
N ASP A 513 -11.14 -24.16 -2.22
CA ASP A 513 -11.51 -22.82 -1.76
C ASP A 513 -11.87 -21.91 -2.95
N GLN A 514 -11.22 -22.04 -4.11
CA GLN A 514 -11.61 -21.31 -5.32
C GLN A 514 -12.93 -21.83 -5.90
N MET A 515 -13.20 -23.14 -5.80
CA MET A 515 -14.50 -23.70 -6.19
C MET A 515 -15.64 -23.15 -5.34
N VAL A 516 -15.43 -23.06 -4.02
CA VAL A 516 -16.39 -22.45 -3.08
C VAL A 516 -16.57 -20.97 -3.42
N ALA A 517 -15.48 -20.21 -3.58
CA ALA A 517 -15.54 -18.79 -3.92
C ALA A 517 -16.35 -18.54 -5.19
N MET A 518 -16.08 -19.28 -6.27
CA MET A 518 -16.84 -19.17 -7.51
C MET A 518 -18.34 -19.40 -7.30
N HIS A 519 -18.72 -20.47 -6.61
CA HIS A 519 -20.12 -20.80 -6.43
C HIS A 519 -20.86 -19.81 -5.52
N VAL A 520 -20.25 -19.44 -4.39
CA VAL A 520 -20.76 -18.42 -3.47
C VAL A 520 -20.95 -17.11 -4.22
N GLY A 521 -19.94 -16.65 -4.95
CA GLY A 521 -20.03 -15.38 -5.67
C GLY A 521 -21.08 -15.41 -6.78
N LEU A 522 -21.25 -16.52 -7.50
CA LEU A 522 -22.36 -16.68 -8.45
C LEU A 522 -23.73 -16.54 -7.76
N LYS A 523 -23.93 -17.20 -6.61
CA LYS A 523 -25.16 -17.09 -5.83
C LYS A 523 -25.42 -15.65 -5.38
N ILE A 524 -24.40 -14.98 -4.86
CA ILE A 524 -24.50 -13.58 -4.44
C ILE A 524 -24.84 -12.68 -5.62
N LEU A 525 -24.10 -12.77 -6.73
CA LEU A 525 -24.33 -11.90 -7.88
C LEU A 525 -25.73 -12.08 -8.46
N ARG A 526 -26.26 -13.30 -8.50
CA ARG A 526 -27.66 -13.56 -8.88
C ARG A 526 -28.66 -12.86 -7.95
N GLN A 527 -28.44 -12.94 -6.64
CA GLN A 527 -29.32 -12.30 -5.66
C GLN A 527 -29.33 -10.77 -5.78
N PHE A 528 -28.16 -10.17 -6.02
CA PHE A 528 -28.03 -8.72 -6.17
C PHE A 528 -28.44 -8.23 -7.56
N ASN A 529 -28.43 -9.11 -8.58
CA ASN A 529 -28.72 -8.76 -9.98
C ASN A 529 -29.80 -9.69 -10.58
N PRO A 530 -31.03 -9.69 -10.04
CA PRO A 530 -32.08 -10.63 -10.46
C PRO A 530 -32.56 -10.41 -11.91
N GLU A 531 -32.32 -9.25 -12.50
CA GLU A 531 -32.65 -8.95 -13.90
C GLU A 531 -31.64 -9.58 -14.88
N GLU A 532 -30.44 -9.92 -14.42
CA GLU A 532 -29.35 -10.55 -15.18
C GLU A 532 -29.33 -12.08 -15.02
N ASP A 533 -30.36 -12.66 -14.40
CA ASP A 533 -30.41 -14.07 -13.98
C ASP A 533 -30.25 -15.05 -15.16
N LEU A 534 -30.65 -14.66 -16.38
CA LEU A 534 -30.43 -15.48 -17.58
C LEU A 534 -28.93 -15.69 -17.88
N PHE A 535 -28.10 -14.66 -17.68
CA PHE A 535 -26.66 -14.75 -17.90
C PHE A 535 -26.01 -15.72 -16.92
N PHE A 536 -26.44 -15.68 -15.66
CA PHE A 536 -25.91 -16.59 -14.65
C PHE A 536 -26.53 -17.99 -14.72
N ARG A 537 -27.69 -18.19 -15.35
CA ARG A 537 -28.37 -19.50 -15.49
C ARG A 537 -27.98 -20.29 -16.72
N SER A 538 -27.64 -19.65 -17.84
CA SER A 538 -27.39 -20.33 -19.12
C SER A 538 -26.17 -21.25 -19.15
N GLU A 539 -25.33 -21.24 -18.10
CA GLU A 539 -24.02 -21.90 -18.10
C GLU A 539 -23.84 -22.94 -16.97
N VAL A 540 -24.87 -23.15 -16.13
CA VAL A 540 -24.85 -24.15 -15.04
C VAL A 540 -25.50 -25.48 -15.46
N THR A 541 -26.09 -25.56 -16.65
CA THR A 541 -26.85 -26.73 -17.13
C THR A 541 -26.19 -27.53 -18.25
N SER A 542 -24.91 -27.30 -18.54
CA SER A 542 -24.13 -28.09 -19.50
C SER A 542 -23.20 -29.09 -18.82
#